data_AF-A0A388PHA4-F1
#
_entry.id   AF-A0A388PHA4-F1
#
_cell.length_a   1.000
_cell.length_b   1.000
_cell.length_c   1.000
_cell.angle_alpha   90.00
_cell.angle_beta   90.00
_cell.angle_gamma   90.00
#
_symmetry.space_group_name_H-M   'P 1'
#
loop_
_entity.id
_entity.type
_entity.pdbx_description
1 polymer ?
#
loop_
_entity_poly.entity_id
_entity_poly.type
_entity_poly.pdbx_seq_one_letter_code
_entity_poly.pdbx_strand_id
1 'polypeptide(L)'
;MVRSLILLLILAGVSAMRAEMAPATTVVVANGKAPAGIELAKTFMRYRGIPDQNLIVLDLSTEEAITWSQYSDTLLNPLRSKLLAAGLLTGQLAADKDVRGRQDYLPTAAPKLSWIVLMHGVPLKIQPSGIKVLGGGKPGIRGDQACVDSELALLATVNLDPEGAKPNPWFQQRTLTPADEAEIIRTARLDGPTPADVLRSMQGAWRAEAQGPARSCLCRRRRPLSRRRYLV
;
A
#
# COMPACT_ATOMS: atom_id res chain seq x y z
N MET A 1 23.49 0.27 47.60
CA MET A 1 23.70 -0.72 46.50
C MET A 1 22.41 -1.12 45.81
N VAL A 2 21.29 -1.37 46.52
CA VAL A 2 20.01 -1.79 45.91
C VAL A 2 19.37 -0.72 44.99
N ARG A 3 19.50 0.57 45.32
CA ARG A 3 18.97 1.69 44.50
C ARG A 3 19.67 1.85 43.14
N SER A 4 20.95 1.54 43.05
CA SER A 4 21.71 1.61 41.77
C SER A 4 21.36 0.45 40.84
N LEU A 5 20.93 -0.70 41.39
CA LEU A 5 20.52 -1.87 40.61
C LEU A 5 19.15 -1.67 39.95
N ILE A 6 18.23 -0.97 40.63
CA ILE A 6 16.89 -0.66 40.12
C ILE A 6 16.95 0.34 38.95
N LEU A 7 17.89 1.30 38.97
CA LEU A 7 18.06 2.26 37.89
C LEU A 7 18.61 1.61 36.60
N LEU A 8 19.44 0.57 36.72
CA LEU A 8 19.97 -0.17 35.58
C LEU A 8 18.90 -1.07 34.91
N LEU A 9 17.96 -1.60 35.70
CA LEU A 9 16.85 -2.43 35.22
C LEU A 9 15.76 -1.62 34.48
N ILE A 10 15.59 -0.35 34.81
CA ILE A 10 14.63 0.55 34.12
C ILE A 10 15.19 1.02 32.76
N LEU A 11 16.52 1.13 32.62
CA LEU A 11 17.16 1.56 31.36
C LEU A 11 17.23 0.45 30.29
N ALA A 12 17.05 -0.82 30.68
CA ALA A 12 17.03 -1.96 29.77
C ALA A 12 15.65 -2.24 29.13
N GLY A 13 14.59 -1.55 29.57
CA GLY A 13 13.21 -1.84 29.18
C GLY A 13 12.68 -1.10 27.94
N VAL A 14 13.44 -0.18 27.34
CA VAL A 14 13.02 0.49 26.11
C VAL A 14 13.48 -0.33 24.91
N SER A 15 12.95 -1.55 24.79
CA SER A 15 12.89 -2.19 23.46
C SER A 15 12.01 -1.28 22.62
N ALA A 16 12.64 -0.46 21.79
CA ALA A 16 11.95 0.20 20.70
C ALA A 16 11.30 -0.91 19.87
N MET A 17 10.00 -1.11 20.06
CA MET A 17 9.17 -1.95 19.23
C MET A 17 9.15 -1.28 17.86
N ARG A 18 10.22 -1.50 17.08
CA ARG A 18 10.22 -1.21 15.67
C ARG A 18 9.07 -2.06 15.13
N ALA A 19 8.09 -1.40 14.52
CA ALA A 19 7.19 -2.07 13.60
C ALA A 19 8.08 -2.60 12.47
N GLU A 20 8.67 -3.77 12.69
CA GLU A 20 9.62 -4.36 11.78
C GLU A 20 8.83 -4.90 10.60
N MET A 21 8.96 -4.21 9.47
CA MET A 21 8.44 -4.69 8.21
C MET A 21 9.16 -5.99 7.88
N ALA A 22 8.45 -7.11 7.81
CA ALA A 22 8.99 -8.39 7.41
C ALA A 22 9.44 -8.31 5.93
N PRO A 23 10.75 -8.21 5.62
CA PRO A 23 11.19 -7.85 4.27
C PRO A 23 10.89 -8.96 3.26
N ALA A 24 10.98 -10.21 3.69
CA ALA A 24 10.71 -11.39 2.85
C ALA A 24 9.25 -11.47 2.38
N THR A 25 8.30 -10.94 3.14
CA THR A 25 6.86 -10.96 2.83
C THR A 25 6.34 -9.59 2.37
N THR A 26 7.24 -8.68 2.03
CA THR A 26 6.90 -7.35 1.49
C THR A 26 7.19 -7.32 0.00
N VAL A 27 6.20 -6.88 -0.79
CA VAL A 27 6.31 -6.73 -2.24
C VAL A 27 6.29 -5.26 -2.61
N VAL A 28 7.14 -4.89 -3.57
CA VAL A 28 7.21 -3.54 -4.12
C VAL A 28 6.75 -3.58 -5.56
N VAL A 29 5.77 -2.76 -5.91
CA VAL A 29 5.23 -2.66 -7.27
C VAL A 29 5.68 -1.35 -7.90
N ALA A 30 6.29 -1.44 -9.08
CA ALA A 30 6.76 -0.29 -9.85
C ALA A 30 6.19 -0.31 -11.27
N ASN A 31 5.99 0.87 -11.84
CA ASN A 31 5.56 1.00 -13.24
C ASN A 31 6.77 0.90 -14.19
N GLY A 32 6.75 -0.07 -15.10
CA GLY A 32 7.73 -0.28 -16.16
C GLY A 32 7.90 0.94 -17.09
N LYS A 33 6.82 1.69 -17.31
CA LYS A 33 6.82 2.92 -18.13
C LYS A 33 7.34 4.16 -17.39
N ALA A 34 7.67 4.04 -16.09
CA ALA A 34 8.22 5.12 -15.28
C ALA A 34 9.60 4.72 -14.70
N PRO A 35 10.70 4.87 -15.46
CA PRO A 35 12.04 4.45 -15.02
C PRO A 35 12.48 5.04 -13.68
N ALA A 36 12.10 6.29 -13.41
CA ALA A 36 12.40 6.94 -12.13
C ALA A 36 11.74 6.22 -10.94
N GLY A 37 10.54 5.67 -11.11
CA GLY A 37 9.84 4.90 -10.08
C GLY A 37 10.56 3.58 -9.75
N ILE A 38 11.15 2.93 -10.76
CA ILE A 38 11.92 1.68 -10.60
C ILE A 38 13.19 1.93 -9.79
N GLU A 39 13.92 3.00 -10.07
CA GLU A 39 15.15 3.34 -9.34
C GLU A 39 14.86 3.74 -7.88
N LEU A 40 13.74 4.44 -7.65
CA LEU A 40 13.24 4.70 -6.30
C LEU A 40 12.85 3.41 -5.58
N ALA A 41 12.22 2.46 -6.28
CA ALA A 41 11.85 1.15 -5.73
C ALA A 41 13.08 0.39 -5.24
N LYS A 42 14.10 0.26 -6.08
CA LYS A 42 15.38 -0.38 -5.71
C LYS A 42 16.05 0.31 -4.54
N THR A 43 16.03 1.64 -4.52
CA THR A 43 16.59 2.44 -3.43
C THR A 43 15.85 2.17 -2.11
N PHE A 44 14.52 2.10 -2.15
CA PHE A 44 13.69 1.74 -0.99
C PHE A 44 13.97 0.32 -0.50
N MET A 45 14.01 -0.65 -1.41
CA MET A 45 14.24 -2.06 -1.11
C MET A 45 15.60 -2.29 -0.47
N ARG A 46 16.68 -1.68 -1.02
CA ARG A 46 18.03 -1.77 -0.44
C ARG A 46 18.09 -1.25 0.99
N TYR A 47 17.43 -0.12 1.27
CA TYR A 47 17.41 0.44 2.63
C TYR A 47 16.64 -0.46 3.61
N ARG A 48 15.54 -1.08 3.16
CA ARG A 48 14.69 -1.94 3.98
C ARG A 48 15.14 -3.41 4.04
N GLY A 49 16.16 -3.80 3.26
CA GLY A 49 16.60 -5.19 3.15
C GLY A 49 15.58 -6.11 2.47
N ILE A 50 14.73 -5.56 1.59
CA ILE A 50 13.73 -6.35 0.84
C ILE A 50 14.46 -7.08 -0.31
N PRO A 51 14.26 -8.40 -0.49
CA PRO A 51 14.88 -9.15 -1.58
C PRO A 51 14.49 -8.62 -2.96
N ASP A 52 15.45 -8.57 -3.90
CA ASP A 52 15.21 -8.07 -5.26
C ASP A 52 14.10 -8.85 -6.01
N GLN A 53 13.92 -10.14 -5.69
CA GLN A 53 12.84 -10.98 -6.22
C GLN A 53 11.42 -10.49 -5.87
N ASN A 54 11.29 -9.65 -4.84
CA ASN A 54 10.00 -9.07 -4.42
C ASN A 54 9.68 -7.76 -5.16
N LEU A 55 10.51 -7.34 -6.12
CA LEU A 55 10.20 -6.24 -7.03
C LEU A 55 9.33 -6.75 -8.19
N ILE A 56 8.10 -6.27 -8.25
CA ILE A 56 7.18 -6.56 -9.34
C ILE A 56 7.08 -5.32 -10.24
N VAL A 57 7.65 -5.43 -11.44
CA VAL A 57 7.52 -4.40 -12.48
C VAL A 57 6.39 -4.77 -13.41
N LEU A 58 5.44 -3.85 -13.61
CA LEU A 58 4.31 -4.00 -14.52
C LEU A 58 4.23 -2.79 -15.46
N ASP A 59 3.87 -3.00 -16.71
CA ASP A 59 3.71 -1.93 -17.69
C ASP A 59 2.33 -1.25 -17.52
N LEU A 60 2.29 -0.24 -16.67
CA LEU A 60 1.06 0.48 -16.31
C LEU A 60 0.95 1.80 -17.08
N SER A 61 -0.25 2.36 -17.14
CA SER A 61 -0.45 3.73 -17.65
C SER A 61 0.35 4.73 -16.81
N THR A 62 0.86 5.79 -17.45
CA THR A 62 1.49 6.93 -16.77
C THR A 62 0.46 7.95 -16.28
N GLU A 63 -0.80 7.80 -16.72
CA GLU A 63 -1.92 8.63 -16.27
C GLU A 63 -2.35 8.24 -14.85
N GLU A 64 -2.79 9.23 -14.07
CA GLU A 64 -3.29 8.97 -12.71
C GLU A 64 -4.59 8.16 -12.69
N ALA A 65 -5.42 8.32 -13.73
CA ALA A 65 -6.72 7.68 -13.85
C ALA A 65 -6.71 6.58 -14.90
N ILE A 66 -7.15 5.38 -14.52
CA ILE A 66 -7.29 4.22 -15.42
C ILE A 66 -8.73 3.70 -15.43
N THR A 67 -9.11 2.99 -16.48
CA THR A 67 -10.42 2.31 -16.53
C THR A 67 -10.38 0.98 -15.76
N TRP A 68 -11.55 0.41 -15.47
CA TRP A 68 -11.65 -0.90 -14.83
C TRP A 68 -10.97 -2.02 -15.62
N SER A 69 -11.15 -2.08 -16.95
CA SER A 69 -10.45 -3.08 -17.77
C SER A 69 -8.93 -2.90 -17.71
N GLN A 70 -8.44 -1.66 -17.79
CA GLN A 70 -7.00 -1.40 -17.64
C GLN A 70 -6.48 -1.85 -16.28
N TYR A 71 -7.20 -1.54 -15.20
CA TYR A 71 -6.86 -2.00 -13.85
C TYR A 71 -6.77 -3.53 -13.79
N SER A 72 -7.78 -4.22 -14.30
CA SER A 72 -7.86 -5.67 -14.25
C SER A 72 -6.75 -6.34 -15.08
N ASP A 73 -6.60 -5.93 -16.33
CA ASP A 73 -5.72 -6.60 -17.30
C ASP A 73 -4.24 -6.25 -17.10
N THR A 74 -3.93 -5.00 -16.71
CA THR A 74 -2.53 -4.56 -16.59
C THR A 74 -1.97 -4.67 -15.17
N LEU A 75 -2.83 -4.58 -14.14
CA LEU A 75 -2.40 -4.50 -12.76
C LEU A 75 -2.88 -5.70 -11.93
N LEU A 76 -4.18 -5.89 -11.76
CA LEU A 76 -4.71 -6.91 -10.83
C LEU A 76 -4.34 -8.34 -11.24
N ASN A 77 -4.67 -8.74 -12.47
CA ASN A 77 -4.48 -10.12 -12.93
C ASN A 77 -2.99 -10.50 -13.02
N PRO A 78 -2.09 -9.68 -13.62
CA PRO A 78 -0.67 -9.98 -13.65
C PRO A 78 -0.05 -9.99 -12.25
N LEU A 79 -0.49 -9.10 -11.36
CA LEU A 79 0.01 -9.05 -9.98
C LEU A 79 -0.38 -10.31 -9.21
N ARG A 80 -1.65 -10.72 -9.24
CA ARG A 80 -2.11 -11.98 -8.62
C ARG A 80 -1.34 -13.19 -9.16
N SER A 81 -1.14 -13.27 -10.47
CA SER A 81 -0.39 -14.36 -11.10
C SER A 81 1.07 -14.41 -10.61
N LYS A 82 1.75 -13.27 -10.55
CA LYS A 82 3.14 -13.19 -10.05
C LYS A 82 3.23 -13.53 -8.57
N LEU A 83 2.29 -13.06 -7.75
CA LEU A 83 2.26 -13.33 -6.32
C LEU A 83 1.96 -14.80 -5.99
N LEU A 84 1.13 -15.46 -6.80
CA LEU A 84 0.89 -16.90 -6.72
C LEU A 84 2.13 -17.70 -7.14
N ALA A 85 2.78 -17.33 -8.23
CA ALA A 85 4.03 -17.96 -8.66
C ALA A 85 5.16 -17.83 -7.61
N ALA A 86 5.19 -16.71 -6.88
CA ALA A 86 6.11 -16.49 -5.77
C ALA A 86 5.71 -17.20 -4.46
N GLY A 87 4.53 -17.85 -4.41
CA GLY A 87 4.03 -18.52 -3.21
C GLY A 87 3.66 -17.56 -2.06
N LEU A 88 3.49 -16.28 -2.34
CA LEU A 88 3.09 -15.24 -1.38
C LEU A 88 1.57 -15.21 -1.18
N LEU A 89 0.83 -15.55 -2.23
CA LEU A 89 -0.59 -15.86 -2.17
C LEU A 89 -0.80 -17.37 -2.20
N THR A 90 -1.92 -17.82 -1.66
CA THR A 90 -2.29 -19.25 -1.65
C THR A 90 -3.75 -19.37 -2.08
N GLY A 91 -3.95 -19.78 -3.33
CA GLY A 91 -5.26 -19.86 -3.95
C GLY A 91 -5.16 -20.24 -5.41
N GLN A 92 -6.28 -20.13 -6.11
CA GLN A 92 -6.39 -20.40 -7.54
C GLN A 92 -7.02 -19.21 -8.26
N LEU A 93 -6.55 -18.95 -9.48
CA LEU A 93 -7.18 -18.01 -10.39
C LEU A 93 -8.10 -18.79 -11.34
N ALA A 94 -9.34 -18.32 -11.48
CA ALA A 94 -10.24 -18.81 -12.51
C ALA A 94 -9.75 -18.40 -13.90
N ALA A 95 -10.02 -19.25 -14.89
CA ALA A 95 -9.77 -18.93 -16.29
C ALA A 95 -10.71 -17.83 -16.79
N ASP A 96 -11.94 -17.81 -16.27
CA ASP A 96 -12.97 -16.86 -16.66
C ASP A 96 -12.70 -15.46 -16.07
N LYS A 97 -13.10 -14.45 -16.84
CA LYS A 97 -13.01 -13.04 -16.47
C LYS A 97 -14.40 -12.46 -16.30
N ASP A 98 -14.55 -11.56 -15.33
CA ASP A 98 -15.79 -10.80 -15.16
C ASP A 98 -15.96 -9.75 -16.28
N VAL A 99 -17.12 -9.07 -16.27
CA VAL A 99 -17.44 -7.99 -17.23
C VAL A 99 -16.47 -6.79 -17.17
N ARG A 100 -15.66 -6.70 -16.11
CA ARG A 100 -14.64 -5.66 -15.88
C ARG A 100 -13.22 -6.20 -16.13
N GLY A 101 -13.07 -7.42 -16.64
CA GLY A 101 -11.81 -8.08 -16.97
C GLY A 101 -11.08 -8.72 -15.78
N ARG A 102 -11.63 -8.71 -14.57
CA ARG A 102 -11.01 -9.30 -13.36
C ARG A 102 -11.13 -10.82 -13.43
N GLN A 103 -10.03 -11.52 -13.18
CA GLN A 103 -10.06 -12.97 -12.95
C GLN A 103 -10.49 -13.24 -11.51
N ASP A 104 -11.39 -14.20 -11.32
CA ASP A 104 -11.81 -14.61 -9.98
C ASP A 104 -10.65 -15.29 -9.23
N TYR A 105 -10.47 -14.89 -7.99
CA TYR A 105 -9.46 -15.45 -7.09
C TYR A 105 -10.14 -16.20 -5.96
N LEU A 106 -9.82 -17.47 -5.81
CA LEU A 106 -10.34 -18.33 -4.74
C LEU A 106 -9.21 -18.59 -3.74
N PRO A 107 -9.23 -17.96 -2.54
CA PRO A 107 -8.22 -18.21 -1.52
C PRO A 107 -8.39 -19.62 -0.94
N THR A 108 -7.28 -20.37 -0.83
CA THR A 108 -7.26 -21.70 -0.20
C THR A 108 -6.68 -21.65 1.21
N ALA A 109 -5.83 -20.68 1.49
CA ALA A 109 -5.26 -20.44 2.82
C ALA A 109 -5.00 -18.94 3.03
N ALA A 110 -4.65 -18.56 4.26
CA ALA A 110 -4.25 -17.19 4.57
C ALA A 110 -3.01 -16.78 3.74
N PRO A 111 -2.97 -15.55 3.20
CA PRO A 111 -1.84 -15.07 2.42
C PRO A 111 -0.61 -14.91 3.32
N LYS A 112 0.57 -15.23 2.79
CA LYS A 112 1.85 -14.96 3.47
C LYS A 112 2.31 -13.52 3.28
N LEU A 113 1.74 -12.84 2.28
CA LEU A 113 2.02 -11.45 1.95
C LEU A 113 1.61 -10.51 3.09
N SER A 114 2.56 -9.70 3.58
CA SER A 114 2.31 -8.77 4.69
C SER A 114 2.09 -7.34 4.20
N TRP A 115 2.85 -6.90 3.19
CA TRP A 115 2.80 -5.52 2.68
C TRP A 115 2.91 -5.49 1.15
N ILE A 116 2.14 -4.58 0.53
CA ILE A 116 2.33 -4.15 -0.84
C ILE A 116 2.68 -2.66 -0.82
N VAL A 117 3.83 -2.31 -1.38
CA VAL A 117 4.29 -0.92 -1.51
C VAL A 117 4.24 -0.51 -2.97
N LEU A 118 3.38 0.46 -3.29
CA LEU A 118 3.28 1.04 -4.62
C LEU A 118 4.24 2.21 -4.76
N MET A 119 5.01 2.22 -5.83
CA MET A 119 5.99 3.27 -6.08
C MET A 119 5.45 4.34 -7.03
N HIS A 120 6.17 5.46 -7.08
CA HIS A 120 5.90 6.57 -7.99
C HIS A 120 5.65 6.11 -9.43
N GLY A 121 4.61 6.66 -10.05
CA GLY A 121 4.20 6.33 -11.43
C GLY A 121 3.17 5.20 -11.54
N VAL A 122 2.76 4.56 -10.44
CA VAL A 122 1.60 3.64 -10.43
C VAL A 122 0.30 4.47 -10.44
N PRO A 123 -0.71 4.13 -11.27
CA PRO A 123 -1.99 4.84 -11.29
C PRO A 123 -2.66 4.97 -9.92
N LEU A 124 -3.41 6.05 -9.69
CA LEU A 124 -4.01 6.40 -8.40
C LEU A 124 -5.48 5.98 -8.31
N LYS A 125 -6.25 6.25 -9.37
CA LYS A 125 -7.73 6.17 -9.35
C LYS A 125 -8.25 5.34 -10.52
N ILE A 126 -9.36 4.67 -10.26
CA ILE A 126 -10.12 3.91 -11.25
C ILE A 126 -11.37 4.72 -11.59
N GLN A 127 -11.54 4.99 -12.88
CA GLN A 127 -12.69 5.69 -13.42
C GLN A 127 -13.95 4.81 -13.33
N PRO A 128 -15.15 5.40 -13.16
CA PRO A 128 -16.39 4.63 -13.14
C PRO A 128 -16.54 3.82 -14.44
N SER A 129 -16.92 2.55 -14.34
CA SER A 129 -17.13 1.67 -15.50
C SER A 129 -18.39 2.02 -16.27
N GLY A 130 -19.31 2.77 -15.65
CA GLY A 130 -20.62 3.10 -16.25
C GLY A 130 -21.58 1.91 -16.31
N ILE A 131 -21.15 0.73 -15.84
CA ILE A 131 -21.97 -0.48 -15.73
C ILE A 131 -22.79 -0.34 -14.44
N LYS A 132 -24.10 -0.13 -14.58
CA LYS A 132 -25.04 -0.17 -13.46
C LYS A 132 -25.38 -1.61 -13.14
N VAL A 133 -25.00 -2.12 -11.97
CA VAL A 133 -25.47 -3.43 -11.52
C VAL A 133 -26.96 -3.31 -11.21
N LEU A 134 -27.80 -4.09 -11.91
CA LEU A 134 -29.24 -4.10 -11.70
C LEU A 134 -29.58 -4.89 -10.43
N GLY A 135 -29.76 -4.17 -9.32
CA GLY A 135 -30.30 -4.70 -8.07
C GLY A 135 -29.24 -5.10 -7.05
N GLY A 136 -29.35 -4.54 -5.84
CA GLY A 136 -28.53 -4.97 -4.69
C GLY A 136 -27.74 -3.86 -3.98
N GLY A 137 -27.80 -2.61 -4.44
CA GLY A 137 -27.09 -1.52 -3.78
C GLY A 137 -27.49 -1.37 -2.32
N LYS A 138 -26.57 -1.67 -1.39
CA LYS A 138 -26.73 -1.37 0.04
C LYS A 138 -27.05 0.12 0.21
N PRO A 139 -27.91 0.52 1.17
CA PRO A 139 -28.19 1.94 1.42
C PRO A 139 -26.89 2.68 1.73
N GLY A 140 -26.59 3.76 0.99
CA GLY A 140 -25.39 4.58 1.19
C GLY A 140 -24.61 4.86 -0.10
N ILE A 141 -23.31 4.54 -0.08
CA ILE A 141 -22.34 4.87 -1.14
C ILE A 141 -22.70 4.10 -2.42
N ARG A 142 -22.99 4.85 -3.49
CA ARG A 142 -23.28 4.33 -4.82
C ARG A 142 -22.22 4.81 -5.80
N GLY A 143 -21.72 3.90 -6.62
CA GLY A 143 -20.69 4.18 -7.61
C GLY A 143 -19.57 3.15 -7.54
N ASP A 144 -18.95 2.93 -8.68
CA ASP A 144 -17.85 1.99 -8.91
C ASP A 144 -16.52 2.71 -9.16
N GLN A 145 -16.47 4.02 -8.89
CA GLN A 145 -15.22 4.76 -8.85
C GLN A 145 -14.42 4.32 -7.61
N ALA A 146 -13.17 3.94 -7.81
CA ALA A 146 -12.36 3.32 -6.76
C ALA A 146 -10.94 3.88 -6.72
N CYS A 147 -10.31 3.76 -5.55
CA CYS A 147 -8.86 4.00 -5.41
C CYS A 147 -8.13 2.69 -5.69
N VAL A 148 -7.05 2.75 -6.48
CA VAL A 148 -6.22 1.57 -6.78
C VAL A 148 -5.70 0.91 -5.49
N ASP A 149 -5.36 1.72 -4.49
CA ASP A 149 -4.83 1.25 -3.21
C ASP A 149 -5.86 0.43 -2.42
N SER A 150 -7.12 0.89 -2.42
CA SER A 150 -8.22 0.22 -1.72
C SER A 150 -8.58 -1.10 -2.37
N GLU A 151 -8.62 -1.17 -3.71
CA GLU A 151 -8.89 -2.42 -4.43
C GLU A 151 -7.75 -3.42 -4.23
N LEU A 152 -6.50 -2.96 -4.25
CA LEU A 152 -5.32 -3.79 -3.98
C LEU A 152 -5.27 -4.31 -2.54
N ALA A 153 -5.82 -3.57 -1.58
CA ALA A 153 -5.92 -4.06 -0.20
C ALA A 153 -6.80 -5.33 -0.12
N LEU A 154 -7.72 -5.53 -1.06
CA LEU A 154 -8.62 -6.69 -1.14
C LEU A 154 -8.13 -7.76 -2.13
N LEU A 155 -6.88 -7.66 -2.59
CA LEU A 155 -6.32 -8.53 -3.63
C LEU A 155 -6.36 -10.03 -3.26
N ALA A 156 -6.23 -10.36 -1.97
CA ALA A 156 -6.23 -11.73 -1.44
C ALA A 156 -7.63 -12.28 -1.15
N THR A 157 -8.69 -11.57 -1.56
CA THR A 157 -10.09 -12.01 -1.40
C THR A 157 -10.73 -12.32 -2.75
N VAL A 158 -11.90 -12.97 -2.69
CA VAL A 158 -12.76 -13.14 -3.86
C VAL A 158 -13.13 -11.79 -4.46
N ASN A 159 -13.42 -11.75 -5.77
CA ASN A 159 -13.81 -10.50 -6.41
C ASN A 159 -15.14 -10.02 -5.84
N LEU A 160 -15.10 -8.91 -5.12
CA LEU A 160 -16.28 -8.27 -4.57
C LEU A 160 -16.93 -7.37 -5.61
N ASP A 161 -18.21 -7.07 -5.38
CA ASP A 161 -18.88 -6.02 -6.13
C ASP A 161 -18.26 -4.66 -5.76
N PRO A 162 -17.73 -3.88 -6.71
CA PRO A 162 -17.26 -2.53 -6.45
C PRO A 162 -18.38 -1.57 -6.02
N GLU A 163 -19.66 -1.91 -6.24
CA GLU A 163 -20.77 -1.12 -5.71
C GLU A 163 -20.96 -1.36 -4.20
N GLY A 164 -20.19 -0.62 -3.41
CA GLY A 164 -20.37 -0.52 -1.97
C GLY A 164 -19.07 -0.56 -1.18
N ALA A 165 -19.12 -0.07 0.06
CA ALA A 165 -17.97 -0.12 0.95
C ALA A 165 -17.90 -1.48 1.66
N LYS A 166 -16.73 -2.13 1.60
CA LYS A 166 -16.38 -3.19 2.54
C LYS A 166 -15.91 -2.57 3.86
N PRO A 167 -16.48 -2.95 5.01
CA PRO A 167 -15.99 -2.48 6.29
C PRO A 167 -14.56 -2.99 6.51
N ASN A 168 -13.71 -2.13 7.06
CA ASN A 168 -12.34 -2.50 7.42
C ASN A 168 -12.35 -3.17 8.81
N PRO A 169 -11.94 -4.45 8.95
CA PRO A 169 -11.87 -5.13 10.24
C PRO A 169 -10.96 -4.42 11.25
N TRP A 170 -9.90 -3.74 10.81
CA TRP A 170 -9.02 -2.97 11.72
C TRP A 170 -9.65 -1.72 12.31
N PHE A 171 -10.85 -1.32 11.86
CA PHE A 171 -11.48 -0.13 12.40
C PHE A 171 -11.84 -0.34 13.87
N GLN A 172 -11.21 0.45 14.75
CA GLN A 172 -11.36 0.37 16.21
C GLN A 172 -10.90 -0.94 16.86
N GLN A 173 -10.24 -1.83 16.11
CA GLN A 173 -9.71 -3.10 16.62
C GLN A 173 -8.19 -3.08 16.65
N ARG A 174 -7.61 -3.46 17.80
CA ARG A 174 -6.15 -3.59 17.97
C ARG A 174 -5.63 -4.99 17.66
N THR A 175 -6.50 -6.00 17.78
CA THR A 175 -6.20 -7.41 17.53
C THR A 175 -7.34 -7.95 16.69
N LEU A 176 -7.01 -8.66 15.61
CA LEU A 176 -7.99 -9.30 14.73
C LEU A 176 -7.96 -10.80 14.91
N THR A 177 -9.02 -11.48 14.48
CA THR A 177 -8.94 -12.92 14.25
C THR A 177 -8.01 -13.20 13.06
N PRO A 178 -7.35 -14.37 13.00
CA PRO A 178 -6.50 -14.71 11.84
C PRO A 178 -7.25 -14.68 10.50
N ALA A 179 -8.57 -14.94 10.51
CA ALA A 179 -9.41 -14.87 9.32
C ALA A 179 -9.59 -13.42 8.84
N ASP A 180 -9.87 -12.49 9.76
CA ASP A 180 -10.05 -11.07 9.44
C ASP A 180 -8.73 -10.41 9.02
N GLU A 181 -7.60 -10.81 9.62
CA GLU A 181 -6.27 -10.31 9.23
C GLU A 181 -5.87 -10.79 7.83
N ALA A 182 -6.25 -12.02 7.46
CA ALA A 182 -5.99 -12.58 6.13
C ALA A 182 -6.80 -11.89 5.02
N GLU A 183 -7.90 -11.21 5.37
CA GLU A 183 -8.84 -10.64 4.41
C GLU A 183 -8.34 -9.32 3.78
N ILE A 184 -7.40 -8.64 4.42
CA ILE A 184 -6.89 -7.38 3.89
C ILE A 184 -5.36 -7.40 3.87
N ILE A 185 -4.78 -6.97 2.77
CA ILE A 185 -3.35 -6.76 2.62
C ILE A 185 -3.01 -5.31 2.95
N ARG A 186 -1.94 -5.10 3.72
CA ARG A 186 -1.48 -3.75 4.06
C ARG A 186 -0.87 -3.10 2.82
N THR A 187 -1.59 -2.15 2.24
CA THR A 187 -1.13 -1.39 1.08
C THR A 187 -0.57 -0.04 1.51
N ALA A 188 0.62 0.29 1.05
CA ALA A 188 1.24 1.59 1.22
C ALA A 188 1.66 2.14 -0.14
N ARG A 189 1.72 3.47 -0.25
CA ARG A 189 2.13 4.15 -1.49
C ARG A 189 3.23 5.17 -1.17
N LEU A 190 4.32 5.10 -1.94
CA LEU A 190 5.41 6.07 -1.93
C LEU A 190 5.37 6.85 -3.24
N ASP A 191 4.63 7.95 -3.21
CA ASP A 191 4.37 8.78 -4.37
C ASP A 191 4.50 10.27 -4.03
N GLY A 192 4.65 11.10 -5.07
CA GLY A 192 4.88 12.53 -4.94
C GLY A 192 4.93 13.23 -6.30
N PRO A 193 4.86 14.57 -6.34
CA PRO A 193 4.79 15.32 -7.60
C PRO A 193 6.00 15.11 -8.51
N THR A 194 7.18 14.92 -7.92
CA THR A 194 8.41 14.60 -8.65
C THR A 194 9.17 13.47 -7.97
N PRO A 195 9.99 12.69 -8.72
CA PRO A 195 10.83 11.65 -8.13
C PRO A 195 11.77 12.15 -7.03
N ALA A 196 12.25 13.38 -7.16
CA ALA A 196 13.10 14.02 -6.17
C ALA A 196 12.34 14.29 -4.85
N ASP A 197 11.04 14.58 -4.91
CA ASP A 197 10.21 14.78 -3.73
C ASP A 197 9.99 13.47 -2.98
N VAL A 198 9.78 12.37 -3.71
CA VAL A 198 9.66 11.02 -3.16
C VAL A 198 10.94 10.61 -2.44
N LEU A 199 12.09 10.81 -3.08
CA LEU A 199 13.39 10.54 -2.45
C LEU A 199 13.60 11.36 -1.17
N ARG A 200 13.23 12.65 -1.19
CA ARG A 200 13.32 13.50 0.02
C ARG A 200 12.38 13.03 1.12
N SER A 201 11.18 12.57 0.78
CA SER A 201 10.23 11.99 1.72
C SER A 201 10.81 10.73 2.38
N MET A 202 11.34 9.80 1.57
CA MET A 202 12.01 8.58 2.04
C MET A 202 13.18 8.89 2.98
N GLN A 203 14.09 9.76 2.55
CA GLN A 203 15.24 10.18 3.37
C GLN A 203 14.80 10.87 4.67
N GLY A 204 13.71 11.64 4.63
CA GLY A 204 13.11 12.25 5.82
C GLY A 204 12.64 11.20 6.82
N ALA A 205 11.91 10.17 6.35
CA ALA A 205 11.48 9.05 7.18
C ALA A 205 12.66 8.27 7.78
N TRP A 206 13.68 7.97 6.98
CA TRP A 206 14.88 7.27 7.44
C TRP A 206 15.64 8.06 8.51
N ARG A 207 15.75 9.38 8.35
CA ARG A 207 16.35 10.25 9.37
C ARG A 207 15.54 10.24 10.66
N ALA A 208 14.21 10.31 10.56
CA ALA A 208 13.34 10.25 11.73
C ALA A 208 13.43 8.90 12.45
N GLU A 209 13.54 7.79 11.72
CA GLU A 209 13.73 6.45 12.28
C GLU A 209 15.09 6.30 12.98
N ALA A 210 16.15 6.90 12.43
CA ALA A 210 17.49 6.88 13.02
C ALA A 210 17.61 7.75 14.28
N GLN A 211 16.93 8.91 14.30
CA GLN A 211 16.99 9.87 15.41
C GLN A 211 15.92 9.61 16.48
N GLY A 212 14.97 8.72 16.22
CA GLY A 212 13.78 8.51 17.05
C GLY A 212 12.81 9.70 17.01
N PRO A 213 11.63 9.59 17.63
CA PRO A 213 10.69 10.70 17.76
C PRO A 213 11.17 11.73 18.80
N ALA A 214 12.35 12.31 18.60
CA ALA A 214 12.93 13.31 19.47
C ALA A 214 12.36 14.70 19.15
N ARG A 215 11.11 14.98 19.58
CA ARG A 215 10.45 16.31 19.75
C ARG A 215 10.65 17.41 18.68
N SER A 216 11.24 17.11 17.54
CA SER A 216 11.69 18.07 16.54
C SER A 216 11.30 17.65 15.13
N CYS A 217 10.11 17.06 14.98
CA CYS A 217 9.33 17.21 13.74
C CYS A 217 8.82 18.66 13.64
N LEU A 218 9.71 19.64 13.71
CA LEU A 218 9.43 20.98 13.23
C LEU A 218 9.40 20.84 11.71
N CYS A 219 8.20 20.72 11.15
CA CYS A 219 7.95 20.83 9.73
C CYS A 219 8.72 22.06 9.22
N ARG A 220 9.87 21.85 8.56
CA ARG A 220 10.81 22.91 8.18
C ARG A 220 10.33 23.67 6.94
N ARG A 221 9.01 23.89 6.81
CA ARG A 221 8.44 24.96 5.98
C ARG A 221 8.41 26.25 6.81
N ARG A 222 9.59 26.80 7.11
CA ARG A 222 9.70 28.25 7.32
C ARG A 222 9.56 28.90 5.94
N ARG A 223 8.34 29.09 5.46
CA ARG A 223 8.08 30.25 4.60
C ARG A 223 8.21 31.46 5.53
N PRO A 224 9.03 32.48 5.22
CA PRO A 224 8.92 33.74 5.93
C PRO A 224 7.50 34.25 5.66
N LEU A 225 6.67 34.31 6.71
CA LEU A 225 5.45 35.09 6.70
C LEU A 225 5.89 36.55 6.53
N SER A 226 6.01 37.00 5.28
CA SER A 226 6.03 38.42 5.00
C SER A 226 4.65 38.94 5.40
N ARG A 227 4.61 39.72 6.48
CA ARG A 227 3.47 40.56 6.80
C ARG A 227 3.29 41.54 5.64
N ARG A 228 2.52 41.18 4.62
CA ARG A 228 1.89 42.15 3.72
C ARG A 228 0.40 42.19 4.06
N ARG A 229 0.07 43.21 4.86
CA ARG A 229 -1.27 43.80 4.91
C ARG A 229 -1.62 44.23 3.48
N TYR A 230 -2.70 43.71 2.93
CA TYR A 230 -3.51 44.47 1.97
C TYR A 230 -4.99 44.17 2.21
N LEU A 231 -5.73 45.24 2.51
CA LEU A 231 -7.15 45.37 2.21
C LEU A 231 -7.33 45.28 0.68
N VAL A 232 -8.30 44.49 0.22
CA VAL A 232 -9.60 44.90 -0.36
C VAL A 232 -10.56 43.73 -0.15
#